data_AF-A0A920L2C9-F1
#
_entry.id   AF-A0A920L2C9-F1
#
_cell.length_a   1.000
_cell.length_b   1.000
_cell.length_c   1.000
_cell.angle_alpha   90.00
_cell.angle_beta   90.00
_cell.angle_gamma   90.00
#
_symmetry.space_group_name_H-M   'P 1'
#
loop_
_entity.id
_entity.type
_entity.pdbx_description
1 polymer ?
#
loop_
_entity_poly.entity_id
_entity_poly.type
_entity_poly.pdbx_seq_one_letter_code
_entity_poly.pdbx_strand_id
1 'polypeptide(L)' 'MLTYNASRSPIGRNITTREVGDAASFLTSDMASGISGEVLYVDGGFNITAMGSIEETEN' A
#
# COMPACT_ATOMS: atom_id res chain seq x y z
N MET A 1 -5.74 -9.83 10.60
CA MET A 1 -5.28 -8.51 10.11
C MET A 1 -4.18 -8.65 9.05
N LEU A 2 -2.94 -9.01 9.36
CA LEU A 2 -1.86 -9.05 8.34
C LEU A 2 -2.10 -10.03 7.18
N THR A 3 -2.63 -11.22 7.44
CA THR A 3 -2.97 -12.20 6.38
C THR A 3 -4.11 -11.71 5.50
N TYR A 4 -5.11 -11.06 6.09
CA TYR A 4 -6.24 -10.46 5.36
C TYR A 4 -5.79 -9.31 4.45
N ASN A 5 -4.90 -8.44 4.95
CA ASN A 5 -4.36 -7.37 4.12
C ASN A 5 -3.56 -7.94 2.94
N ALA A 6 -2.69 -8.92 3.20
CA ALA A 6 -1.91 -9.57 2.15
C ALA A 6 -2.77 -10.25 1.07
N SER A 7 -3.90 -10.88 1.44
CA SER A 7 -4.79 -11.53 0.46
C SER A 7 -5.63 -10.54 -0.35
N ARG A 8 -5.81 -9.31 0.14
CA ARG A 8 -6.62 -8.27 -0.52
C ARG A 8 -5.80 -7.24 -1.27
N SER A 9 -4.56 -6.97 -0.88
CA SER A 9 -3.66 -6.12 -1.63
C SER A 9 -3.38 -6.73 -3.02
N PRO A 10 -3.51 -5.98 -4.13
CA PRO A 10 -3.15 -6.43 -5.48
C PRO A 10 -1.75 -7.05 -5.61
N ILE A 11 -0.79 -6.61 -4.79
CA ILE A 11 0.57 -7.19 -4.76
C ILE A 11 0.61 -8.60 -4.11
N GLY A 12 -0.46 -9.05 -3.44
CA GLY A 12 -0.58 -10.40 -2.88
C GLY A 12 0.31 -10.69 -1.68
N ARG A 13 0.86 -9.64 -1.04
CA ARG A 13 1.65 -9.71 0.19
C ARG A 13 1.59 -8.39 0.95
N ASN A 14 1.99 -8.42 2.21
CA ASN A 14 2.28 -7.20 2.95
C ASN A 14 3.52 -6.50 2.37
N ILE A 15 3.47 -5.18 2.38
CA ILE A 15 4.65 -4.35 2.15
C ILE A 15 5.64 -4.47 3.31
N THR A 16 6.89 -4.16 3.01
CA THR A 16 8.00 -4.14 3.97
C THR A 16 8.26 -2.72 4.47
N THR A 17 8.91 -2.60 5.63
CA THR A 17 9.38 -1.30 6.13
C THR A 17 10.38 -0.63 5.20
N ARG A 18 11.14 -1.42 4.44
CA ARG A 18 12.06 -0.92 3.42
C ARG A 18 11.32 -0.20 2.30
N GLU A 19 10.23 -0.77 1.78
CA GLU A 19 9.45 -0.14 0.71
C GLU A 19 8.85 1.20 1.14
N VAL A 20 8.44 1.33 2.42
CA VAL A 20 8.02 2.61 2.99
C VAL A 20 9.19 3.59 3.09
N GLY A 21 10.36 3.13 3.54
CA GLY A 21 11.57 3.94 3.64
C GLY A 21 12.06 4.45 2.28
N ASP A 22 12.00 3.62 1.24
CA ASP A 22 12.39 3.98 -0.12
C ASP A 22 11.44 5.05 -0.70
N ALA A 23 10.13 4.93 -0.46
CA ALA A 23 9.15 5.94 -0.86
C ALA A 23 9.33 7.28 -0.10
N ALA A 24 9.61 7.22 1.21
CA ALA A 24 9.94 8.40 1.99
C ALA A 24 11.23 9.07 1.49
N SER A 25 12.26 8.28 1.18
CA SER A 25 13.52 8.76 0.60
C SER A 25 13.27 9.51 -0.71
N PHE A 26 12.48 8.94 -1.62
CA PHE A 26 12.05 9.62 -2.85
C PHE A 26 11.38 10.98 -2.57
N LEU A 27 10.37 11.02 -1.70
CA LEU A 27 9.62 12.25 -1.39
C LEU A 27 10.49 13.35 -0.74
N THR A 28 11.55 12.99 -0.02
CA THR A 28 12.49 13.95 0.58
C THR A 28 13.64 14.35 -0.34
N SER A 29 13.76 13.72 -1.50
CA SER A 29 14.86 13.98 -2.46
C SER A 29 14.50 15.06 -3.48
N ASP A 30 15.51 15.56 -4.19
CA ASP A 30 15.32 16.51 -5.31
C ASP A 30 14.45 15.95 -6.44
N MET A 31 14.29 14.63 -6.54
CA MET A 31 13.42 13.97 -7.51
C MET A 31 11.94 14.31 -7.30
N ALA A 32 11.55 14.68 -6.08
CA ALA A 32 10.19 15.08 -5.72
C ALA A 32 10.01 16.61 -5.69
N SER A 33 10.93 17.39 -6.27
CA SER A 33 10.91 18.87 -6.22
C SER A 33 9.62 19.53 -6.74
N GLY A 34 8.86 18.85 -7.60
CA GLY A 34 7.56 19.30 -8.10
C GLY A 34 6.34 18.74 -7.37
N ILE A 35 6.51 17.96 -6.29
CA ILE A 35 5.45 17.25 -5.60
C ILE A 35 5.24 17.87 -4.22
N SER A 36 4.04 18.39 -3.97
CA SER A 36 3.65 18.96 -2.68
C SER A 36 2.16 18.83 -2.47
N GLY A 37 1.72 18.63 -1.23
CA GLY A 37 0.31 18.49 -0.87
C GLY A 37 -0.33 17.15 -1.23
N GLU A 38 0.45 16.17 -1.66
CA GLU A 38 -0.04 14.86 -2.12
C GLU A 38 0.09 13.76 -1.05
N VAL A 39 -0.77 12.74 -1.17
CA VAL A 39 -0.71 11.50 -0.37
C VAL A 39 -0.23 10.36 -1.25
N LEU A 40 1.00 9.89 -1.04
CA LEU A 40 1.53 8.72 -1.72
C LEU A 40 1.18 7.44 -0.93
N TYR A 41 0.32 6.60 -1.50
CA TYR A 41 0.00 5.30 -0.92
C TYR A 41 1.12 4.28 -1.14
N VAL A 42 1.55 3.65 -0.05
CA VAL A 42 2.54 2.56 -0.05
C VAL A 42 1.97 1.40 0.74
N ASP A 43 1.02 0.68 0.14
CA ASP A 43 0.19 -0.32 0.84
C ASP A 43 -0.06 -1.58 -0.02
N GLY A 44 0.68 -1.72 -1.12
CA GLY A 44 0.50 -2.82 -2.06
C GLY A 44 -0.79 -2.74 -2.87
N GLY A 45 -1.42 -1.56 -2.95
CA GLY A 45 -2.67 -1.30 -3.66
C GLY A 45 -3.92 -1.60 -2.83
N PHE A 46 -3.79 -1.71 -1.51
CA PHE A 46 -4.92 -2.03 -0.64
C PHE A 46 -6.00 -0.94 -0.70
N ASN A 47 -5.60 0.34 -0.74
CA ASN A 47 -6.51 1.49 -0.75
C ASN A 47 -7.51 1.52 -1.91
N ILE A 48 -7.19 0.91 -3.05
CA ILE A 48 -8.08 0.85 -4.22
C ILE A 48 -8.97 -0.39 -4.24
N THR A 49 -8.83 -1.29 -3.28
CA THR A 49 -9.66 -2.50 -3.21
C THR A 49 -11.03 -2.17 -2.62
N ALA A 50 -12.09 -2.64 -3.26
CA ALA A 50 -13.42 -2.65 -2.66
C ALA A 50 -13.47 -3.68 -1.52
N MET A 51 -14.46 -3.57 -0.62
CA MET A 51 -14.72 -4.64 0.34
C MET A 51 -14.81 -5.97 -0.42
N GLY A 52 -14.02 -6.93 0.02
CA GLY A 52 -13.96 -8.25 -0.57
C GLY A 52 -15.32 -8.92 -0.70
N SER A 53 -15.46 -9.83 -1.66
CA SER A 53 -16.65 -10.68 -1.76
C SER A 53 -16.99 -11.28 -0.39
N ILE A 54 -18.26 -11.11 0.01
CA ILE A 54 -18.83 -11.60 1.28
C ILE A 54 -18.69 -13.12 1.47
N GLU A 55 -18.38 -13.87 0.42
CA GLU A 55 -18.22 -15.33 0.40
C GLU A 55 -16.99 -15.85 1.17
N GLU A 56 -16.02 -15.01 1.55
CA GLU A 56 -14.86 -15.46 2.35
C GLU A 56 -15.12 -15.50 3.87
N THR A 57 -16.31 -15.13 4.34
CA THR A 57 -16.62 -15.08 5.78
C THR A 57 -17.01 -16.46 6.37
N GLU A 58 -17.10 -17.52 5.56
CA GLU A 58 -17.62 -18.83 6.01
C GLU A 58 -16.61 -20.00 6.05
N ASN A 59 -15.30 -19.75 6.13
CA ASN A 59 -14.32 -20.81 6.46
C ASN A 59 -13.33 -20.39 7.55
#